data_AF-A0A3M1RQM4-F1
#
_entry.id   AF-A0A3M1RQM4-F1
#
_cell.length_a   1.000
_cell.length_b   1.000
_cell.length_c   1.000
_cell.angle_alpha   90.00
_cell.angle_beta   90.00
_cell.angle_gamma   90.00
#
_symmetry.space_group_name_H-M   'P 1'
#
loop_
_entity.id
_entity.type
_entity.pdbx_description
1 polymer ?
#
loop_
_entity_poly.entity_id
_entity_poly.type
_entity_poly.pdbx_seq_one_letter_code
_entity_poly.pdbx_strand_id
1 'polypeptide(L)'
;YGIRDNKDIFAGVFDALRRNDVLKEQAKKRCYEIINRVNDPPPEILKNFLKRLFPKLESIYGNTFYGSEWLGSWRKDCRICSPDIFDTFFRLSLPKGEISQREIETILSLGNNPDLFSEALLKLNEDGRIIRFLERLEDYTRSDIPEENIEPIITVLMDIGDMFPEGDSGFLGIDTPMRLLRLFYQLSHRFDSQERRFNIFKHAIEKATRSLYTIVHEVSVQDQQHGKYGSKETPEPEEKLTVNSEQLEELEKLACNKIEIWAEDGRLAKHRHLPSILFRWKEWGQQDKINSFVKNTTKNDDGLIDFITSFLSKSTSYGMSDYVGRIHWRIHLKSVEEFVDLKEVEPRIRKIFSSSDFEQLDDRKKLAIRTFLDTIDGKIK
;
A
#
# COMPACT_ATOMS: atom_id res chain seq x y z
N TYR A 1 27.85 6.74 -25.22
CA TYR A 1 26.58 6.33 -24.61
C TYR A 1 26.07 5.04 -25.22
N GLY A 2 26.13 3.92 -24.50
CA GLY A 2 25.76 2.57 -24.97
C GLY A 2 24.46 2.07 -24.35
N ILE A 3 24.23 0.75 -24.36
CA ILE A 3 23.03 0.12 -23.76
C ILE A 3 22.82 0.60 -22.32
N ARG A 4 23.87 0.56 -21.49
CA ARG A 4 23.86 0.98 -20.08
C ARG A 4 23.21 2.35 -19.84
N ASP A 5 23.45 3.30 -20.75
CA ASP A 5 23.01 4.69 -20.57
C ASP A 5 21.61 4.94 -21.16
N ASN A 6 20.92 3.89 -21.64
CA ASN A 6 19.65 3.97 -22.35
C ASN A 6 18.61 2.98 -21.78
N LYS A 7 18.54 2.88 -20.44
CA LYS A 7 17.60 2.01 -19.72
C LYS A 7 16.14 2.18 -20.19
N ASP A 8 15.73 3.40 -20.51
CA ASP A 8 14.40 3.74 -21.01
C ASP A 8 14.03 3.04 -22.33
N ILE A 9 15.03 2.70 -23.15
CA ILE A 9 14.84 1.98 -24.42
C ILE A 9 14.85 0.47 -24.20
N PHE A 10 15.80 -0.03 -23.40
CA PHE A 10 16.11 -1.45 -23.32
C PHE A 10 15.33 -2.19 -22.22
N ALA A 11 14.94 -1.51 -21.12
CA ALA A 11 14.27 -2.14 -20.00
C ALA A 11 12.77 -1.84 -19.92
N GLY A 12 12.05 -2.76 -19.29
CA GLY A 12 10.61 -2.68 -19.04
C GLY A 12 9.76 -2.98 -20.27
N VAL A 13 8.56 -2.43 -20.28
CA VAL A 13 7.59 -2.61 -21.37
C VAL A 13 7.37 -1.29 -22.10
N PHE A 14 6.74 -1.37 -23.28
CA PHE A 14 6.30 -0.18 -24.00
C PHE A 14 4.91 0.20 -23.48
N ASP A 15 4.76 1.42 -22.98
CA ASP A 15 3.49 1.89 -22.41
C ASP A 15 2.40 1.94 -23.50
N ALA A 16 1.38 1.08 -23.36
CA ALA A 16 0.29 0.96 -24.32
C ALA A 16 -0.63 2.19 -24.33
N LEU A 17 -0.67 2.98 -23.26
CA LEU A 17 -1.49 4.19 -23.14
C LEU A 17 -0.83 5.40 -23.81
N ARG A 18 0.49 5.34 -24.03
CA ARG A 18 1.28 6.34 -24.75
C ARG A 18 1.71 5.84 -26.12
N ARG A 19 0.80 5.22 -26.89
CA ARG A 19 1.00 4.94 -28.32
C ARG A 19 1.14 6.26 -29.07
N ASN A 20 2.35 6.78 -29.06
CA ASN A 20 2.76 7.92 -29.83
C ASN A 20 3.81 7.41 -30.82
N ASP A 21 3.44 7.31 -32.09
CA ASP A 21 4.33 6.84 -33.17
C ASP A 21 5.64 7.64 -33.18
N VAL A 22 5.60 8.91 -32.73
CA VAL A 22 6.79 9.76 -32.55
C VAL A 22 7.76 9.20 -31.50
N LEU A 23 7.27 8.72 -30.35
CA LEU A 23 8.14 8.14 -29.31
C LEU A 23 8.76 6.82 -29.76
N LYS A 24 7.98 6.00 -30.49
CA LYS A 24 8.48 4.73 -31.05
C LYS A 24 9.57 4.98 -32.10
N GLU A 25 9.38 5.92 -33.02
CA GLU A 25 10.38 6.27 -34.02
C GLU A 25 11.63 6.91 -33.40
N GLN A 26 11.48 7.75 -32.37
CA GLN A 26 12.63 8.29 -31.62
C GLN A 26 13.44 7.19 -30.93
N ALA A 27 12.78 6.23 -30.26
CA ALA A 27 13.43 5.10 -29.62
C ALA A 27 14.14 4.19 -30.65
N LYS A 28 13.50 3.97 -31.81
CA LYS A 28 14.07 3.21 -32.94
C LYS A 28 15.33 3.85 -33.49
N LYS A 29 15.34 5.17 -33.67
CA LYS A 29 16.52 5.93 -34.12
C LYS A 29 17.67 5.83 -33.11
N ARG A 30 17.41 6.09 -31.83
CA ARG A 30 18.41 5.98 -30.75
C ARG A 30 19.00 4.57 -30.66
N CYS A 31 18.17 3.54 -30.74
CA CYS A 31 18.63 2.15 -30.68
C CYS A 31 19.45 1.77 -31.94
N TYR A 32 19.05 2.22 -33.13
CA TYR A 32 19.80 2.01 -34.37
C TYR A 32 21.19 2.65 -34.32
N GLU A 33 21.31 3.86 -33.79
CA GLU A 33 22.59 4.54 -33.56
C GLU A 33 23.50 3.77 -32.58
N ILE A 34 22.94 3.08 -31.59
CA ILE A 34 23.72 2.27 -30.64
C ILE A 34 24.24 1.00 -31.32
N ILE A 35 23.37 0.29 -32.05
CA ILE A 35 23.71 -0.97 -32.74
C ILE A 35 24.79 -0.74 -33.80
N ASN A 36 24.69 0.34 -34.59
CA ASN A 36 25.63 0.62 -35.68
C ASN A 36 27.02 1.10 -35.25
N ARG A 37 27.26 1.32 -33.95
CA ARG A 37 28.61 1.64 -33.46
C ARG A 37 29.52 0.43 -33.38
N VAL A 38 28.96 -0.77 -33.50
CA VAL A 38 29.68 -2.03 -33.41
C VAL A 38 29.72 -2.65 -34.81
N ASN A 39 30.93 -2.93 -35.28
CA ASN A 39 31.15 -3.49 -36.63
C ASN A 39 31.13 -5.04 -36.63
N ASP A 40 31.29 -5.67 -35.46
CA ASP A 40 31.27 -7.12 -35.28
C ASP A 40 30.61 -7.49 -33.93
N PRO A 41 29.50 -8.25 -33.91
CA PRO A 41 28.81 -8.87 -35.04
C PRO A 41 28.05 -7.85 -35.92
N PRO A 42 27.68 -8.22 -37.16
CA PRO A 42 26.86 -7.40 -38.04
C PRO A 42 25.61 -6.81 -37.35
N PRO A 43 25.20 -5.57 -37.67
CA PRO A 43 24.09 -4.88 -37.01
C PRO A 43 22.79 -5.70 -36.91
N GLU A 44 22.45 -6.44 -37.96
CA GLU A 44 21.26 -7.30 -37.97
C GLU A 44 21.34 -8.47 -36.99
N ILE A 45 22.52 -9.09 -36.85
CA ILE A 45 22.76 -10.17 -35.89
C ILE A 45 22.69 -9.61 -34.47
N LEU A 46 23.36 -8.48 -34.23
CA LEU A 46 23.33 -7.80 -32.93
C LEU A 46 21.90 -7.41 -32.55
N LYS A 47 21.12 -6.85 -33.49
CA LYS A 47 19.71 -6.50 -33.28
C LYS A 47 18.87 -7.70 -32.86
N ASN A 48 18.98 -8.82 -33.57
CA ASN A 48 18.21 -10.03 -33.26
C ASN A 48 18.62 -10.63 -31.90
N PHE A 49 19.90 -10.58 -31.56
CA PHE A 49 20.37 -10.97 -30.23
C PHE A 49 19.80 -10.06 -29.14
N LEU A 50 19.86 -8.75 -29.33
CA LEU A 50 19.35 -7.77 -28.37
C LEU A 50 17.83 -7.89 -28.17
N LYS A 51 17.06 -8.23 -29.20
CA LYS A 51 15.61 -8.51 -29.05
C LYS A 51 15.31 -9.65 -28.07
N ARG A 52 16.18 -10.66 -28.00
CA ARG A 52 16.03 -11.77 -27.05
C ARG A 52 16.36 -11.36 -25.62
N LEU A 53 17.39 -10.52 -25.45
CA LEU A 53 17.78 -9.98 -24.14
C LEU A 53 16.82 -8.90 -23.64
N PHE A 54 16.28 -8.10 -24.54
CA PHE A 54 15.45 -6.92 -24.31
C PHE A 54 14.15 -7.03 -25.12
N PRO A 55 13.15 -7.78 -24.64
CA PRO A 55 11.92 -8.04 -25.40
C PRO A 55 11.13 -6.79 -25.79
N LYS A 56 11.32 -5.68 -25.06
CA LYS A 56 10.80 -4.34 -25.43
C LYS A 56 11.19 -3.90 -26.85
N LEU A 57 12.33 -4.35 -27.36
CA LEU A 57 12.77 -4.04 -28.72
C LEU A 57 11.89 -4.70 -29.78
N GLU A 58 11.17 -5.78 -29.46
CA GLU A 58 10.17 -6.35 -30.37
C GLU A 58 8.99 -5.40 -30.56
N SER A 59 8.60 -4.63 -29.54
CA SER A 59 7.58 -3.59 -29.67
C SER A 59 8.04 -2.42 -30.55
N ILE A 60 9.36 -2.18 -30.64
CA ILE A 60 9.97 -1.08 -31.39
C ILE A 60 10.23 -1.47 -32.85
N TYR A 61 10.80 -2.65 -33.09
CA TYR A 61 11.24 -3.11 -34.41
C TYR A 61 10.34 -4.17 -35.04
N GLY A 62 9.42 -4.75 -34.28
CA GLY A 62 8.50 -5.79 -34.73
C GLY A 62 7.05 -5.45 -34.38
N ASN A 63 6.23 -6.50 -34.36
CA ASN A 63 4.78 -6.44 -34.10
C ASN A 63 4.38 -7.18 -32.80
N THR A 64 5.35 -7.68 -32.04
CA THR A 64 5.11 -8.39 -30.78
C THR A 64 5.22 -7.42 -29.62
N PHE A 65 4.22 -7.43 -28.74
CA PHE A 65 4.15 -6.55 -27.59
C PHE A 65 4.14 -7.37 -26.30
N TYR A 66 4.91 -6.92 -25.32
CA TYR A 66 4.92 -7.47 -23.97
C TYR A 66 4.27 -6.45 -23.03
N GLY A 67 3.26 -6.87 -22.27
CA GLY A 67 2.58 -6.05 -21.28
C GLY A 67 3.18 -6.18 -19.88
N SER A 68 2.60 -5.45 -18.93
CA SER A 68 3.06 -5.39 -17.54
C SER A 68 3.06 -6.76 -16.84
N GLU A 69 2.27 -7.72 -17.32
CA GLU A 69 2.22 -9.10 -16.83
C GLU A 69 3.57 -9.84 -16.90
N TRP A 70 4.49 -9.40 -17.76
CA TRP A 70 5.83 -9.99 -17.90
C TRP A 70 6.86 -9.40 -16.94
N LEU A 71 6.59 -8.23 -16.34
CA LEU A 71 7.58 -7.54 -15.50
C LEU A 71 7.98 -8.39 -14.29
N GLY A 72 7.02 -9.07 -13.66
CA GLY A 72 7.29 -9.90 -12.49
C GLY A 72 8.15 -11.12 -12.81
N SER A 73 7.85 -11.85 -13.88
CA SER A 73 8.68 -12.99 -14.30
C SER A 73 10.10 -12.56 -14.69
N TRP A 74 10.25 -11.45 -15.41
CA TRP A 74 11.58 -10.92 -15.73
C TRP A 74 12.38 -10.50 -14.49
N ARG A 75 11.70 -9.95 -13.48
CA ARG A 75 12.33 -9.54 -12.22
C ARG A 75 12.73 -10.75 -11.36
N LYS A 76 11.90 -11.80 -11.36
CA LYS A 76 12.14 -13.09 -10.69
C LYS A 76 13.30 -13.84 -11.33
N ASP A 77 13.31 -13.96 -12.65
CA ASP A 77 14.34 -14.65 -13.44
C ASP A 77 15.66 -13.84 -13.56
N CYS A 78 15.78 -12.72 -12.84
CA CYS A 78 16.90 -11.79 -12.90
C CYS A 78 17.30 -11.40 -14.34
N ARG A 79 16.33 -11.20 -15.24
CA ARG A 79 16.60 -10.82 -16.63
C ARG A 79 17.04 -9.36 -16.72
N ILE A 80 18.05 -9.09 -17.55
CA ILE A 80 18.58 -7.75 -17.79
C ILE A 80 17.53 -6.75 -18.30
N CYS A 81 16.46 -7.21 -18.93
CA CYS A 81 15.36 -6.36 -19.39
C CYS A 81 14.42 -5.89 -18.26
N SER A 82 14.52 -6.45 -17.06
CA SER A 82 13.75 -5.96 -15.92
C SER A 82 14.27 -4.57 -15.50
N PRO A 83 13.40 -3.55 -15.36
CA PRO A 83 13.81 -2.23 -14.89
C PRO A 83 14.57 -2.27 -13.56
N ASP A 84 14.19 -3.16 -12.65
CA ASP A 84 14.82 -3.31 -11.34
C ASP A 84 16.20 -3.98 -11.39
N ILE A 85 16.44 -4.82 -12.39
CA ILE A 85 17.66 -5.62 -12.49
C ILE A 85 18.68 -4.97 -13.45
N PHE A 86 18.20 -4.19 -14.42
CA PHE A 86 19.01 -3.60 -15.49
C PHE A 86 20.30 -2.94 -14.99
N ASP A 87 20.22 -2.07 -13.98
CA ASP A 87 21.38 -1.32 -13.48
C ASP A 87 22.39 -2.23 -12.77
N THR A 88 21.93 -3.30 -12.13
CA THR A 88 22.77 -4.28 -11.41
C THR A 88 23.73 -4.99 -12.36
N PHE A 89 23.30 -5.33 -13.59
CA PHE A 89 24.16 -5.96 -14.60
C PHE A 89 25.37 -5.11 -14.99
N PHE A 90 25.25 -3.78 -14.93
CA PHE A 90 26.33 -2.87 -15.30
C PHE A 90 27.15 -2.37 -14.11
N ARG A 91 26.58 -2.43 -12.90
CA ARG A 91 27.27 -2.05 -11.65
C ARG A 91 28.05 -3.20 -11.03
N LEU A 92 27.70 -4.45 -11.34
CA LEU A 92 28.26 -5.67 -10.73
C LEU A 92 28.12 -5.70 -9.19
N SER A 93 27.18 -4.93 -8.65
CA SER A 93 26.88 -4.83 -7.22
C SER A 93 25.40 -4.56 -7.02
N LEU A 94 24.81 -5.11 -5.95
CA LEU A 94 23.44 -4.77 -5.56
C LEU A 94 23.39 -3.35 -4.98
N PRO A 95 22.45 -2.50 -5.45
CA PRO A 95 22.18 -1.21 -4.83
C PRO A 95 21.82 -1.35 -3.34
N LYS A 96 22.16 -0.34 -2.54
CA LYS A 96 21.75 -0.28 -1.13
C LYS A 96 20.23 -0.31 -1.03
N GLY A 97 19.69 -1.20 -0.18
CA GLY A 97 18.25 -1.37 0.01
C GLY A 97 17.61 -2.43 -0.90
N GLU A 98 18.34 -2.98 -1.88
CA GLU A 98 17.87 -4.13 -2.67
C GLU A 98 17.94 -5.44 -1.89
N ILE A 99 17.14 -6.41 -2.33
CA ILE A 99 17.07 -7.75 -1.75
C ILE A 99 17.50 -8.74 -2.82
N SER A 100 18.46 -9.61 -2.48
CA SER A 100 18.92 -10.63 -3.42
C SER A 100 17.85 -11.72 -3.62
N GLN A 101 17.85 -12.37 -4.79
CA GLN A 101 16.93 -13.48 -5.06
C GLN A 101 17.06 -14.59 -4.01
N ARG A 102 18.30 -14.94 -3.61
CA ARG A 102 18.57 -15.95 -2.58
C ARG A 102 17.99 -15.58 -1.22
N GLU A 103 18.04 -14.30 -0.85
CA GLU A 103 17.46 -13.81 0.40
C GLU A 103 15.94 -13.93 0.38
N ILE A 104 15.27 -13.60 -0.74
CA ILE A 104 13.82 -13.80 -0.90
C ILE A 104 13.46 -15.28 -0.79
N GLU A 105 14.16 -16.16 -1.52
CA GLU A 105 13.93 -17.60 -1.49
C GLU A 105 14.14 -18.18 -0.08
N THR A 106 15.15 -17.69 0.65
CA THR A 106 15.39 -18.09 2.03
C THR A 106 14.22 -17.70 2.93
N ILE A 107 13.72 -16.46 2.82
CA ILE A 107 12.58 -16.00 3.62
C ILE A 107 11.30 -16.79 3.27
N LEU A 108 11.05 -17.05 1.98
CA LEU A 108 9.90 -17.84 1.52
C LEU A 108 9.96 -19.29 2.02
N SER A 109 11.16 -19.87 2.15
CA SER A 109 11.33 -21.21 2.70
C SER A 109 10.91 -21.32 4.18
N LEU A 110 10.87 -20.20 4.90
CA LEU A 110 10.37 -20.13 6.28
C LEU A 110 8.83 -20.03 6.33
N GLY A 111 8.14 -19.94 5.19
CA GLY A 111 6.71 -19.65 5.12
C GLY A 111 5.80 -20.67 5.81
N ASN A 112 6.26 -21.88 6.13
CA ASN A 112 5.49 -22.85 6.93
C ASN A 112 5.67 -22.68 8.45
N ASN A 113 6.58 -21.82 8.89
CA ASN A 113 6.88 -21.55 10.29
C ASN A 113 6.57 -20.06 10.58
N PRO A 114 5.37 -19.76 11.12
CA PRO A 114 4.94 -18.39 11.38
C PRO A 114 5.93 -17.55 12.20
N ASP A 115 6.58 -18.15 13.20
CA ASP A 115 7.49 -17.44 14.10
C ASP A 115 8.78 -17.02 13.36
N LEU A 116 9.41 -17.96 12.64
CA LEU A 116 10.62 -17.67 11.85
C LEU A 116 10.33 -16.71 10.68
N PHE A 117 9.17 -16.86 10.04
CA PHE A 117 8.76 -15.94 8.99
C PHE A 117 8.51 -14.53 9.56
N SER A 118 7.83 -14.41 10.70
CA SER A 118 7.61 -13.13 11.38
C SER A 118 8.93 -12.45 11.78
N GLU A 119 9.88 -13.21 12.35
CA GLU A 119 11.20 -12.69 12.71
C GLU A 119 11.97 -12.16 11.48
N ALA A 120 11.94 -12.90 10.37
CA ALA A 120 12.57 -12.47 9.13
C ALA A 120 11.97 -11.17 8.58
N LEU A 121 10.64 -11.02 8.62
CA LEU A 121 9.97 -9.79 8.18
C LEU A 121 10.24 -8.60 9.10
N LEU A 122 10.29 -8.82 10.42
CA LEU A 122 10.64 -7.77 11.38
C LEU A 122 12.07 -7.30 11.20
N LYS A 123 13.02 -8.21 10.95
CA LYS A 123 14.40 -7.85 10.61
C LYS A 123 14.48 -7.03 9.33
N LEU A 124 13.73 -7.39 8.28
CA LEU A 124 13.64 -6.58 7.08
C LEU A 124 13.04 -5.20 7.33
N ASN A 125 12.09 -5.09 8.27
CA ASN A 125 11.50 -3.82 8.68
C ASN A 125 12.54 -2.92 9.38
N GLU A 126 13.31 -3.48 10.31
CA GLU A 126 14.42 -2.80 10.99
C GLU A 126 15.50 -2.33 10.01
N ASP A 127 15.81 -3.14 9.01
CA ASP A 127 16.78 -2.80 7.95
C ASP A 127 16.24 -1.78 6.94
N GLY A 128 14.97 -1.37 7.03
CA GLY A 128 14.31 -0.46 6.09
C GLY A 128 14.07 -1.07 4.71
N ARG A 129 14.03 -2.41 4.61
CA ARG A 129 13.88 -3.18 3.35
C ARG A 129 12.52 -3.87 3.19
N ILE A 130 11.64 -3.80 4.19
CA ILE A 130 10.34 -4.51 4.16
C ILE A 130 9.46 -4.10 2.97
N ILE A 131 9.40 -2.82 2.61
CA ILE A 131 8.60 -2.36 1.46
C ILE A 131 9.09 -3.01 0.17
N ARG A 132 10.42 -3.05 0.00
CA ARG A 132 11.04 -3.70 -1.15
C ARG A 132 10.74 -5.20 -1.16
N PHE A 133 10.73 -5.86 -0.01
CA PHE A 133 10.35 -7.26 0.09
C PHE A 133 8.89 -7.50 -0.32
N LEU A 134 7.94 -6.70 0.19
CA LEU A 134 6.53 -6.84 -0.16
C LEU A 134 6.29 -6.65 -1.67
N GLU A 135 6.99 -5.70 -2.31
CA GLU A 135 6.96 -5.52 -3.77
C GLU A 135 7.49 -6.74 -4.52
N ARG A 136 8.60 -7.32 -4.02
CA ARG A 136 9.21 -8.52 -4.61
C ARG A 136 8.36 -9.76 -4.38
N LEU A 137 7.61 -9.84 -3.28
CA LEU A 137 6.78 -10.98 -2.92
C LEU A 137 5.65 -11.22 -3.92
N GLU A 138 5.09 -10.15 -4.49
CA GLU A 138 4.07 -10.24 -5.55
C GLU A 138 4.53 -11.07 -6.76
N ASP A 139 5.84 -11.13 -7.04
CA ASP A 139 6.39 -11.91 -8.17
C ASP A 139 6.30 -13.44 -7.93
N TYR A 140 6.02 -13.88 -6.70
CA TYR A 140 6.02 -15.29 -6.27
C TYR A 140 4.62 -15.83 -5.89
N THR A 141 3.62 -14.95 -5.74
CA THR A 141 2.30 -15.33 -5.22
C THR A 141 1.58 -16.34 -6.10
N ARG A 142 1.75 -16.25 -7.42
CA ARG A 142 1.00 -17.05 -8.42
C ARG A 142 1.20 -18.55 -8.30
N SER A 143 2.42 -19.03 -8.04
CA SER A 143 2.73 -20.47 -8.07
C SER A 143 3.92 -20.91 -7.23
N ASP A 144 4.86 -20.02 -6.92
CA ASP A 144 6.13 -20.40 -6.30
C ASP A 144 6.01 -20.68 -4.79
N ILE A 145 4.99 -20.11 -4.15
CA ILE A 145 4.69 -20.35 -2.73
C ILE A 145 3.85 -21.66 -2.61
N PRO A 146 4.27 -22.66 -1.84
CA PRO A 146 3.46 -23.86 -1.58
C PRO A 146 2.11 -23.51 -0.94
N GLU A 147 1.04 -24.22 -1.28
CA GLU A 147 -0.31 -23.92 -0.78
C GLU A 147 -0.39 -23.98 0.75
N GLU A 148 0.33 -24.91 1.36
CA GLU A 148 0.43 -25.09 2.81
C GLU A 148 1.09 -23.89 3.53
N ASN A 149 1.85 -23.06 2.80
CA ASN A 149 2.49 -21.86 3.35
C ASN A 149 1.57 -20.63 3.27
N ILE A 150 0.49 -20.66 2.49
CA ILE A 150 -0.34 -19.49 2.23
C ILE A 150 -1.03 -18.98 3.51
N GLU A 151 -1.70 -19.86 4.26
CA GLU A 151 -2.38 -19.48 5.50
C GLU A 151 -1.40 -18.95 6.57
N PRO A 152 -0.26 -19.62 6.86
CA PRO A 152 0.78 -19.06 7.70
C PRO A 152 1.28 -17.67 7.27
N ILE A 153 1.56 -17.47 5.98
CA ILE A 153 2.05 -16.19 5.45
C ILE A 153 1.00 -15.08 5.66
N ILE A 154 -0.27 -15.33 5.29
CA ILE A 154 -1.36 -14.37 5.49
C ILE A 154 -1.52 -14.05 6.98
N THR A 155 -1.50 -15.08 7.84
CA THR A 155 -1.62 -14.92 9.30
C THR A 155 -0.54 -13.99 9.85
N VAL A 156 0.72 -14.20 9.46
CA VAL A 156 1.84 -13.35 9.92
C VAL A 156 1.69 -11.93 9.39
N LEU A 157 1.48 -11.76 8.09
CA LEU A 157 1.34 -10.44 7.47
C LEU A 157 0.16 -9.66 8.05
N MET A 158 -0.93 -10.33 8.40
CA MET A 158 -2.09 -9.71 9.06
C MET A 158 -1.75 -9.24 10.47
N ASP A 159 -0.99 -10.03 11.23
CA ASP A 159 -0.61 -9.72 12.62
C ASP A 159 0.43 -8.60 12.74
N ILE A 160 1.38 -8.46 11.81
CA ILE A 160 2.42 -7.42 11.88
C ILE A 160 2.28 -6.30 10.85
N GLY A 161 1.24 -6.32 10.02
CA GLY A 161 1.06 -5.35 8.92
C GLY A 161 1.09 -3.89 9.38
N ASP A 162 0.48 -3.59 10.53
CA ASP A 162 0.47 -2.24 11.12
C ASP A 162 1.84 -1.79 11.67
N MET A 163 2.81 -2.69 11.81
CA MET A 163 4.18 -2.35 12.26
C MET A 163 5.07 -1.86 11.12
N PHE A 164 4.65 -2.08 9.87
CA PHE A 164 5.40 -1.64 8.70
C PHE A 164 5.26 -0.11 8.51
N PRO A 165 6.23 0.54 7.84
CA PRO A 165 6.08 1.94 7.45
C PRO A 165 4.98 2.05 6.38
N GLU A 166 4.33 3.21 6.24
CA GLU A 166 3.27 3.38 5.23
C GLU A 166 3.78 3.27 3.80
N GLY A 167 5.08 3.42 3.59
CA GLY A 167 5.69 3.58 2.27
C GLY A 167 5.41 4.98 1.71
N ASP A 168 6.23 5.41 0.76
CA ASP A 168 6.00 6.69 0.08
C ASP A 168 5.03 6.46 -1.09
N SER A 169 3.76 6.78 -0.88
CA SER A 169 2.77 6.87 -1.96
C SER A 169 2.83 8.26 -2.57
N GLY A 170 3.78 8.45 -3.49
CA GLY A 170 3.69 9.53 -4.47
C GLY A 170 2.38 9.45 -5.28
N PHE A 171 2.16 10.33 -6.25
CA PHE A 171 0.90 10.38 -7.02
C PHE A 171 0.46 9.04 -7.66
N LEU A 172 1.42 8.15 -7.95
CA LEU A 172 1.18 6.80 -8.51
C LEU A 172 1.66 5.67 -7.58
N GLY A 173 2.09 6.01 -6.37
CA GLY A 173 2.65 5.05 -5.43
C GLY A 173 1.56 4.27 -4.71
N ILE A 174 1.75 2.97 -4.59
CA ILE A 174 0.95 2.10 -3.73
C ILE A 174 1.50 2.26 -2.31
N ASP A 175 0.66 2.34 -1.29
CA ASP A 175 1.09 2.35 0.12
C ASP A 175 1.18 0.90 0.67
N THR A 176 1.66 0.75 1.89
CA THR A 176 1.80 -0.57 2.51
C THR A 176 0.48 -1.29 2.74
N PRO A 177 -0.58 -0.63 3.27
CA PRO A 177 -1.90 -1.25 3.39
C PRO A 177 -2.39 -1.84 2.05
N MET A 178 -2.24 -1.12 0.94
CA MET A 178 -2.63 -1.60 -0.38
C MET A 178 -1.73 -2.73 -0.90
N ARG A 179 -0.42 -2.73 -0.60
CA ARG A 179 0.45 -3.88 -0.91
C ARG A 179 -0.03 -5.15 -0.19
N LEU A 180 -0.39 -5.04 1.08
CA LEU A 180 -0.88 -6.18 1.87
C LEU A 180 -2.20 -6.73 1.30
N LEU A 181 -3.17 -5.86 0.99
CA LEU A 181 -4.42 -6.25 0.33
C LEU A 181 -4.17 -7.04 -0.96
N ARG A 182 -3.27 -6.53 -1.81
CA ARG A 182 -2.93 -7.20 -3.09
C ARG A 182 -2.31 -8.57 -2.85
N LEU A 183 -1.45 -8.71 -1.86
CA LEU A 183 -0.87 -10.01 -1.47
C LEU A 183 -1.93 -10.96 -0.92
N PHE A 184 -2.81 -10.50 -0.02
CA PHE A 184 -3.91 -11.30 0.53
C PHE A 184 -4.84 -11.80 -0.57
N TYR A 185 -5.23 -10.91 -1.48
CA TYR A 185 -6.05 -11.27 -2.64
C TYR A 185 -5.35 -12.31 -3.52
N GLN A 186 -4.11 -12.05 -3.96
CA GLN A 186 -3.36 -12.95 -4.85
C GLN A 186 -3.12 -14.34 -4.26
N LEU A 187 -2.81 -14.40 -2.95
CA LEU A 187 -2.55 -15.66 -2.26
C LEU A 187 -3.85 -16.44 -1.98
N SER A 188 -4.89 -15.79 -1.47
CA SER A 188 -6.17 -16.44 -1.15
C SER A 188 -6.89 -16.94 -2.41
N HIS A 189 -6.84 -16.21 -3.53
CA HIS A 189 -7.49 -16.58 -4.78
C HIS A 189 -6.78 -17.71 -5.56
N ARG A 190 -5.77 -18.34 -4.96
CA ARG A 190 -5.28 -19.64 -5.41
C ARG A 190 -6.17 -20.80 -5.00
N PHE A 191 -7.13 -20.54 -4.10
CA PHE A 191 -8.14 -21.50 -3.70
C PHE A 191 -9.48 -21.11 -4.32
N ASP A 192 -10.10 -22.03 -5.06
CA ASP A 192 -11.42 -21.77 -5.69
C ASP A 192 -12.55 -21.66 -4.64
N SER A 193 -12.43 -22.35 -3.52
CA SER A 193 -13.43 -22.38 -2.46
C SER A 193 -13.46 -21.09 -1.63
N GLN A 194 -14.60 -20.39 -1.63
CA GLN A 194 -14.89 -19.29 -0.69
C GLN A 194 -14.75 -19.74 0.77
N GLU A 195 -15.16 -20.97 1.10
CA GLU A 195 -15.02 -21.53 2.45
C GLU A 195 -13.54 -21.63 2.88
N ARG A 196 -12.66 -22.09 1.98
CA ARG A 196 -11.21 -22.14 2.26
C ARG A 196 -10.65 -20.74 2.45
N ARG A 197 -11.02 -19.78 1.60
CA ARG A 197 -10.59 -18.37 1.73
C ARG A 197 -11.08 -17.74 3.03
N PHE A 198 -12.35 -17.94 3.37
CA PHE A 198 -12.95 -17.49 4.62
C PHE A 198 -12.21 -18.03 5.85
N ASN A 199 -11.95 -19.35 5.91
CA ASN A 199 -11.25 -19.94 7.06
C ASN A 199 -9.83 -19.37 7.24
N ILE A 200 -9.11 -19.10 6.14
CA ILE A 200 -7.79 -18.45 6.19
C ILE A 200 -7.89 -17.06 6.83
N PHE A 201 -8.82 -16.23 6.37
CA PHE A 201 -8.99 -14.88 6.93
C PHE A 201 -9.50 -14.91 8.36
N LYS A 202 -10.45 -15.79 8.68
CA LYS A 202 -10.96 -15.98 10.04
C LYS A 202 -9.82 -16.34 11.00
N HIS A 203 -9.02 -17.36 10.70
CA HIS A 203 -7.90 -17.76 11.55
C HIS A 203 -6.84 -16.66 11.68
N ALA A 204 -6.55 -15.94 10.59
CA ALA A 204 -5.59 -14.83 10.60
C ALA A 204 -6.05 -13.69 11.52
N ILE A 205 -7.33 -13.29 11.43
CA ILE A 205 -7.93 -12.27 12.30
C ILE A 205 -7.92 -12.73 13.76
N GLU A 206 -8.33 -13.97 14.03
CA GLU A 206 -8.37 -14.52 15.39
C GLU A 206 -6.99 -14.50 16.05
N LYS A 207 -5.94 -14.92 15.33
CA LYS A 207 -4.56 -14.98 15.82
C LYS A 207 -3.87 -13.62 15.92
N ALA A 208 -4.27 -12.63 15.11
CA ALA A 208 -3.64 -11.32 15.10
C ALA A 208 -3.87 -10.59 16.44
N THR A 209 -2.78 -10.09 17.03
CA THR A 209 -2.75 -9.36 18.30
C THR A 209 -1.98 -8.04 18.21
N ARG A 210 -1.11 -7.89 17.20
CA ARG A 210 -0.19 -6.75 17.04
C ARG A 210 -0.61 -5.75 15.96
N SER A 211 -1.71 -6.03 15.25
CA SER A 211 -2.21 -5.22 14.14
C SER A 211 -3.74 -5.19 14.18
N LEU A 212 -4.31 -4.02 13.90
CA LEU A 212 -5.74 -3.76 13.88
C LEU A 212 -6.19 -3.17 12.54
N TYR A 213 -5.50 -2.15 12.03
CA TYR A 213 -5.89 -1.51 10.78
C TYR A 213 -5.76 -2.45 9.58
N THR A 214 -4.73 -3.31 9.53
CA THR A 214 -4.62 -4.31 8.46
C THR A 214 -5.84 -5.23 8.40
N ILE A 215 -6.37 -5.64 9.56
CA ILE A 215 -7.61 -6.43 9.65
C ILE A 215 -8.81 -5.63 9.16
N VAL A 216 -8.98 -4.42 9.69
CA VAL A 216 -10.09 -3.52 9.35
C VAL A 216 -10.08 -3.17 7.86
N HIS A 217 -8.90 -2.95 7.28
CA HIS A 217 -8.75 -2.60 5.88
C HIS A 217 -9.09 -3.78 4.96
N GLU A 218 -8.66 -4.99 5.30
CA GLU A 218 -9.01 -6.20 4.54
C GLU A 218 -10.53 -6.44 4.53
N VAL A 219 -11.18 -6.43 5.70
CA VAL A 219 -12.63 -6.62 5.81
C VAL A 219 -13.40 -5.52 5.07
N SER A 220 -12.93 -4.26 5.20
CA SER A 220 -13.46 -3.10 4.47
C SER A 220 -13.39 -3.24 2.94
N VAL A 221 -12.40 -3.93 2.39
CA VAL A 221 -12.31 -4.16 0.95
C VAL A 221 -13.28 -5.24 0.53
N GLN A 222 -13.48 -6.26 1.35
CA GLN A 222 -14.52 -7.26 1.11
C GLN A 222 -15.92 -6.63 1.15
N ASP A 223 -16.19 -5.66 2.04
CA ASP A 223 -17.41 -4.85 1.99
C ASP A 223 -17.64 -4.17 0.63
N GLN A 224 -16.58 -3.64 0.03
CA GLN A 224 -16.66 -2.99 -1.28
C GLN A 224 -16.99 -3.98 -2.39
N GLN A 225 -16.44 -5.20 -2.34
CA GLN A 225 -16.79 -6.28 -3.27
C GLN A 225 -18.29 -6.60 -3.23
N HIS A 226 -18.91 -6.48 -2.06
CA HIS A 226 -20.35 -6.67 -1.85
C HIS A 226 -21.19 -5.41 -2.08
N GLY A 227 -20.57 -4.28 -2.44
CA GLY A 227 -21.25 -2.99 -2.63
C GLY A 227 -21.83 -2.39 -1.35
N LYS A 228 -21.37 -2.81 -0.17
CA LYS A 228 -21.84 -2.31 1.13
C LYS A 228 -21.35 -0.88 1.41
N TYR A 229 -22.03 -0.23 2.37
CA TYR A 229 -21.62 1.02 3.01
C TYR A 229 -21.29 2.19 2.04
N GLY A 230 -22.12 2.34 1.00
CA GLY A 230 -22.00 3.46 0.07
C GLY A 230 -20.83 3.33 -0.91
N SER A 231 -20.31 2.12 -1.12
CA SER A 231 -19.43 1.84 -2.26
C SER A 231 -20.09 2.32 -3.56
N LYS A 232 -19.37 3.14 -4.33
CA LYS A 232 -19.82 3.59 -5.66
C LYS A 232 -19.64 2.51 -6.72
N GLU A 233 -19.00 1.41 -6.36
CA GLU A 233 -18.73 0.29 -7.24
C GLU A 233 -19.94 -0.63 -7.28
N THR A 234 -20.25 -1.12 -8.48
CA THR A 234 -21.20 -2.22 -8.63
C THR A 234 -20.65 -3.44 -7.90
N PRO A 235 -21.47 -4.16 -7.10
CA PRO A 235 -21.03 -5.41 -6.49
C PRO A 235 -20.35 -6.31 -7.51
N GLU A 236 -19.25 -6.94 -7.10
CA GLU A 236 -18.55 -7.90 -7.96
C GLU A 236 -19.42 -9.15 -8.16
N PRO A 237 -19.26 -9.86 -9.30
CA PRO A 237 -19.91 -11.14 -9.52
C PRO A 237 -19.52 -12.15 -8.43
N GLU A 238 -20.44 -13.06 -8.08
CA GLU A 238 -20.24 -14.09 -7.05
C GLU A 238 -18.93 -14.87 -7.22
N GLU A 239 -18.55 -15.16 -8.48
CA GLU A 239 -17.34 -15.92 -8.81
C GLU A 239 -16.04 -15.18 -8.46
N LYS A 240 -16.11 -13.86 -8.31
CA LYS A 240 -14.96 -13.02 -7.92
C LYS A 240 -14.97 -12.63 -6.44
N LEU A 241 -16.05 -12.91 -5.70
CA LEU A 241 -16.13 -12.56 -4.29
C LEU A 241 -15.14 -13.41 -3.48
N THR A 242 -14.39 -12.74 -2.61
CA THR A 242 -13.43 -13.42 -1.74
C THR A 242 -14.15 -14.36 -0.77
N VAL A 243 -15.25 -13.90 -0.20
CA VAL A 243 -16.14 -14.63 0.70
C VAL A 243 -17.59 -14.28 0.37
N ASN A 244 -18.54 -15.15 0.73
CA ASN A 244 -19.96 -14.83 0.59
C ASN A 244 -20.45 -13.86 1.69
N SER A 245 -21.70 -13.41 1.60
CA SER A 245 -22.24 -12.39 2.50
C SER A 245 -22.36 -12.85 3.96
N GLU A 246 -22.72 -14.11 4.21
CA GLU A 246 -22.81 -14.65 5.58
C GLU A 246 -21.42 -14.73 6.25
N GLN A 247 -20.43 -15.18 5.48
CA GLN A 247 -19.03 -15.22 5.89
C GLN A 247 -18.48 -13.81 6.15
N LEU A 248 -18.81 -12.83 5.29
CA LEU A 248 -18.41 -11.44 5.48
C LEU A 248 -18.96 -10.87 6.79
N GLU A 249 -20.24 -11.11 7.10
CA GLU A 249 -20.83 -10.67 8.38
C GLU A 249 -20.11 -11.28 9.59
N GLU A 250 -19.57 -12.50 9.47
CA GLU A 250 -18.76 -13.11 10.53
C GLU A 250 -17.39 -12.42 10.66
N LEU A 251 -16.73 -12.09 9.55
CA LEU A 251 -15.47 -11.34 9.56
C LEU A 251 -15.65 -9.92 10.11
N GLU A 252 -16.75 -9.24 9.76
CA GLU A 252 -17.14 -7.93 10.32
C GLU A 252 -17.26 -8.00 11.86
N LYS A 253 -17.94 -9.03 12.39
CA LYS A 253 -18.07 -9.25 13.83
C LYS A 253 -16.72 -9.49 14.50
N LEU A 254 -15.85 -10.29 13.89
CA LEU A 254 -14.50 -10.54 14.40
C LEU A 254 -13.66 -9.27 14.42
N ALA A 255 -13.68 -8.49 13.34
CA ALA A 255 -12.98 -7.21 13.25
C ALA A 255 -13.52 -6.22 14.29
N CYS A 256 -14.84 -6.10 14.44
CA CYS A 256 -15.48 -5.25 15.45
C CYS A 256 -15.04 -5.65 16.87
N ASN A 257 -15.02 -6.94 17.19
CA ASN A 257 -14.53 -7.42 18.49
C ASN A 257 -13.06 -7.02 18.73
N LYS A 258 -12.21 -7.07 17.71
CA LYS A 258 -10.81 -6.62 17.82
C LYS A 258 -10.70 -5.12 18.08
N ILE A 259 -11.54 -4.31 17.41
CA ILE A 259 -11.61 -2.86 17.65
C ILE A 259 -12.01 -2.58 19.10
N GLU A 260 -13.03 -3.28 19.61
CA GLU A 260 -13.50 -3.14 21.00
C GLU A 260 -12.41 -3.48 22.02
N ILE A 261 -11.67 -4.57 21.82
CA ILE A 261 -10.54 -4.95 22.70
C ILE A 261 -9.48 -3.85 22.75
N TRP A 262 -9.10 -3.29 21.60
CA TRP A 262 -8.11 -2.20 21.53
C TRP A 262 -8.66 -0.87 22.05
N ALA A 263 -9.99 -0.67 22.01
CA ALA A 263 -10.65 0.47 22.63
C ALA A 263 -10.57 0.38 24.16
N GLU A 264 -10.78 -0.80 24.73
CA GLU A 264 -10.75 -1.06 26.17
C GLU A 264 -9.33 -0.98 26.76
N ASP A 265 -8.31 -1.49 26.06
CA ASP A 265 -6.91 -1.44 26.51
C ASP A 265 -6.20 -0.11 26.22
N GLY A 266 -6.85 0.80 25.50
CA GLY A 266 -6.37 2.13 25.19
C GLY A 266 -5.41 2.22 23.99
N ARG A 267 -5.10 1.13 23.30
CA ARG A 267 -4.28 1.15 22.08
C ARG A 267 -4.97 1.87 20.92
N LEU A 268 -6.29 1.74 20.80
CA LEU A 268 -7.05 2.33 19.69
C LEU A 268 -6.92 3.85 19.65
N ALA A 269 -6.98 4.53 20.81
CA ALA A 269 -6.90 6.00 20.89
C ALA A 269 -5.59 6.57 20.35
N LYS A 270 -4.52 5.76 20.34
CA LYS A 270 -3.18 6.13 19.83
C LYS A 270 -2.91 5.60 18.43
N HIS A 271 -3.89 4.93 17.81
CA HIS A 271 -3.70 4.28 16.53
C HIS A 271 -3.55 5.30 15.39
N ARG A 272 -2.54 5.12 14.53
CA ARG A 272 -2.24 6.05 13.42
C ARG A 272 -3.41 6.20 12.44
N HIS A 273 -4.20 5.15 12.28
CA HIS A 273 -5.38 5.05 11.41
C HIS A 273 -6.71 5.17 12.16
N LEU A 274 -6.71 5.83 13.33
CA LEU A 274 -7.89 5.95 14.18
C LEU A 274 -9.16 6.38 13.40
N PRO A 275 -9.15 7.45 12.57
CA PRO A 275 -10.37 7.84 11.85
C PRO A 275 -10.92 6.73 10.95
N SER A 276 -10.06 6.08 10.17
CA SER A 276 -10.45 5.00 9.27
C SER A 276 -11.08 3.82 10.03
N ILE A 277 -10.52 3.50 11.20
CA ILE A 277 -11.05 2.45 12.08
C ILE A 277 -12.40 2.87 12.67
N LEU A 278 -12.55 4.12 13.12
CA LEU A 278 -13.81 4.61 13.69
C LEU A 278 -14.97 4.59 12.68
N PHE A 279 -14.70 4.92 11.41
CA PHE A 279 -15.70 4.84 10.35
C PHE A 279 -16.19 3.40 10.14
N ARG A 280 -15.28 2.43 10.08
CA ARG A 280 -15.66 1.02 9.97
C ARG A 280 -16.33 0.50 11.24
N TRP A 281 -15.87 0.92 12.41
CA TRP A 281 -16.54 0.56 13.65
C TRP A 281 -17.98 1.07 13.69
N LYS A 282 -18.27 2.26 13.14
CA LYS A 282 -19.62 2.83 13.01
C LYS A 282 -20.54 2.00 12.12
N GLU A 283 -19.98 1.33 11.12
CA GLU A 283 -20.73 0.50 10.18
C GLU A 283 -20.99 -0.92 10.71
N TRP A 284 -20.01 -1.51 11.39
CA TRP A 284 -20.09 -2.90 11.87
C TRP A 284 -20.57 -3.04 13.32
N GLY A 285 -20.31 -2.02 14.14
CA GLY A 285 -20.45 -2.06 15.59
C GLY A 285 -21.70 -1.40 16.14
N GLN A 286 -21.82 -1.43 17.47
CA GLN A 286 -22.91 -0.77 18.18
C GLN A 286 -22.58 0.70 18.42
N GLN A 287 -23.49 1.58 18.00
CA GLN A 287 -23.32 3.04 18.10
C GLN A 287 -22.97 3.50 19.54
N ASP A 288 -23.55 2.88 20.56
CA ASP A 288 -23.32 3.24 21.97
C ASP A 288 -21.88 3.00 22.43
N LYS A 289 -21.21 1.95 21.93
CA LYS A 289 -19.82 1.64 22.28
C LYS A 289 -18.86 2.66 21.68
N ILE A 290 -19.10 3.06 20.44
CA ILE A 290 -18.30 4.07 19.73
C ILE A 290 -18.47 5.43 20.39
N ASN A 291 -19.72 5.83 20.65
CA ASN A 291 -20.02 7.08 21.33
C ASN A 291 -19.33 7.14 22.71
N SER A 292 -19.37 6.03 23.46
CA SER A 292 -18.71 5.91 24.76
C SER A 292 -17.18 6.03 24.63
N PHE A 293 -16.59 5.34 23.64
CA PHE A 293 -15.15 5.43 23.36
C PHE A 293 -14.72 6.86 22.99
N VAL A 294 -15.42 7.51 22.06
CA VAL A 294 -15.10 8.87 21.62
C VAL A 294 -15.26 9.88 22.76
N LYS A 295 -16.35 9.79 23.53
CA LYS A 295 -16.58 10.65 24.69
C LYS A 295 -15.50 10.48 25.75
N ASN A 296 -15.06 9.25 26.01
CA ASN A 296 -13.99 8.98 26.96
C ASN A 296 -12.64 9.50 26.45
N THR A 297 -12.34 9.30 25.17
CA THR A 297 -11.10 9.76 24.51
C THR A 297 -11.00 11.29 24.50
N THR A 298 -12.12 12.00 24.27
CA THR A 298 -12.17 13.47 24.16
C THR A 298 -12.50 14.18 25.48
N LYS A 299 -12.53 13.44 26.60
CA LYS A 299 -12.96 13.96 27.91
C LYS A 299 -12.04 15.05 28.45
N ASN A 300 -10.72 14.91 28.28
CA ASN A 300 -9.73 15.90 28.68
C ASN A 300 -9.14 16.61 27.44
N ASP A 301 -8.36 17.66 27.67
CA ASP A 301 -7.87 18.50 26.58
C ASP A 301 -6.78 17.78 25.77
N ASP A 302 -5.87 17.03 26.40
CA ASP A 302 -4.86 16.23 25.69
C ASP A 302 -5.48 15.22 24.73
N GLY A 303 -6.46 14.45 25.20
CA GLY A 303 -7.16 13.45 24.41
C GLY A 303 -8.02 14.07 23.30
N LEU A 304 -8.60 15.25 23.55
CA LEU A 304 -9.28 16.01 22.50
C LEU A 304 -8.31 16.49 21.42
N ILE A 305 -7.12 16.99 21.80
CA ILE A 305 -6.08 17.40 20.86
C ILE A 305 -5.60 16.21 20.03
N ASP A 306 -5.34 15.07 20.66
CA ASP A 306 -4.90 13.84 19.99
C ASP A 306 -5.98 13.35 19.02
N PHE A 307 -7.24 13.37 19.44
CA PHE A 307 -8.38 13.03 18.59
C PHE A 307 -8.45 13.92 17.35
N ILE A 308 -8.44 15.25 17.49
CA ILE A 308 -8.46 16.18 16.34
C ILE A 308 -7.23 16.00 15.46
N THR A 309 -6.06 15.78 16.06
CA THR A 309 -4.80 15.54 15.34
C THR A 309 -4.87 14.28 14.49
N SER A 310 -5.62 13.26 14.91
CA SER A 310 -5.79 12.04 14.13
C SER A 310 -6.52 12.28 12.79
N PHE A 311 -7.39 13.29 12.70
CA PHE A 311 -8.08 13.68 11.46
C PHE A 311 -7.26 14.58 10.53
N LEU A 312 -6.05 14.99 10.95
CA LEU A 312 -5.16 15.80 10.14
C LEU A 312 -4.60 14.96 8.98
N SER A 313 -5.03 15.29 7.75
CA SER A 313 -4.63 14.59 6.54
C SER A 313 -3.78 15.46 5.63
N LYS A 314 -2.82 14.84 4.95
CA LYS A 314 -1.99 15.47 3.93
C LYS A 314 -2.72 15.45 2.59
N SER A 315 -2.77 16.59 1.91
CA SER A 315 -3.30 16.75 0.56
C SER A 315 -2.20 17.31 -0.33
N THR A 316 -1.92 16.66 -1.45
CA THR A 316 -0.94 17.16 -2.42
C THR A 316 -1.70 17.72 -3.61
N SER A 317 -1.48 18.98 -3.94
CA SER A 317 -2.01 19.59 -5.16
C SER A 317 -0.89 19.79 -6.18
N TYR A 318 -1.18 19.50 -7.44
CA TYR A 318 -0.26 19.71 -8.57
C TYR A 318 -0.86 20.78 -9.48
N GLY A 319 -0.19 21.93 -9.58
CA GLY A 319 -0.47 22.91 -10.63
C GLY A 319 0.08 22.40 -11.96
N MET A 320 -0.59 22.69 -13.07
CA MET A 320 -0.22 22.22 -14.42
C MET A 320 1.18 22.66 -14.88
N SER A 321 1.84 23.56 -14.14
CA SER A 321 3.20 24.06 -14.36
C SER A 321 4.19 23.76 -13.20
N ASP A 322 3.74 23.18 -12.09
CA ASP A 322 4.59 23.00 -10.89
C ASP A 322 5.25 21.61 -10.90
N TYR A 323 6.58 21.57 -11.01
CA TYR A 323 7.37 20.33 -10.93
C TYR A 323 7.40 19.71 -9.52
N VAL A 324 6.95 20.45 -8.50
CA VAL A 324 6.88 20.01 -7.10
C VAL A 324 5.46 20.24 -6.60
N GLY A 325 4.79 19.17 -6.15
CA GLY A 325 3.45 19.27 -5.58
C GLY A 325 3.45 20.13 -4.31
N ARG A 326 2.46 21.01 -4.16
CA ARG A 326 2.29 21.78 -2.92
C ARG A 326 1.60 20.89 -1.90
N ILE A 327 2.24 20.74 -0.74
CA ILE A 327 1.70 20.00 0.38
C ILE A 327 0.79 20.95 1.16
N HIS A 328 -0.49 20.60 1.25
CA HIS A 328 -1.48 21.26 2.07
C HIS A 328 -1.99 20.29 3.13
N TRP A 329 -2.14 20.75 4.36
CA TRP A 329 -2.76 19.98 5.42
C TRP A 329 -4.23 20.36 5.53
N ARG A 330 -5.10 19.38 5.78
CA ARG A 330 -6.54 19.59 5.88
C ARG A 330 -7.18 18.69 6.92
N ILE A 331 -8.26 19.19 7.51
CA ILE A 331 -9.19 18.43 8.34
C ILE A 331 -10.57 18.56 7.70
N HIS A 332 -11.23 17.45 7.40
CA HIS A 332 -12.60 17.47 6.88
C HIS A 332 -13.57 17.53 8.04
N LEU A 333 -14.15 18.72 8.30
CA LEU A 333 -15.05 18.93 9.44
C LEU A 333 -16.23 17.97 9.47
N LYS A 334 -16.82 17.66 8.30
CA LYS A 334 -17.89 16.66 8.19
C LYS A 334 -17.46 15.30 8.75
N SER A 335 -16.22 14.87 8.51
CA SER A 335 -15.72 13.61 9.05
C SER A 335 -15.55 13.64 10.56
N VAL A 336 -15.26 14.81 11.14
CA VAL A 336 -15.16 14.99 12.59
C VAL A 336 -16.57 15.01 13.23
N GLU A 337 -17.53 15.69 12.58
CA GLU A 337 -18.94 15.76 12.99
C GLU A 337 -19.63 14.40 13.11
N GLU A 338 -19.16 13.39 12.37
CA GLU A 338 -19.68 12.02 12.46
C GLU A 338 -19.48 11.37 13.85
N PHE A 339 -18.60 11.94 14.68
CA PHE A 339 -18.20 11.40 15.98
C PHE A 339 -18.32 12.39 17.16
N VAL A 340 -18.25 13.70 16.91
CA VAL A 340 -18.34 14.74 17.96
C VAL A 340 -19.19 15.92 17.52
N ASP A 341 -19.84 16.61 18.48
CA ASP A 341 -20.53 17.87 18.20
C ASP A 341 -19.51 19.02 18.12
N LEU A 342 -19.36 19.62 16.94
CA LEU A 342 -18.45 20.75 16.75
C LEU A 342 -18.81 21.95 17.62
N LYS A 343 -20.08 22.15 18.00
CA LYS A 343 -20.49 23.25 18.89
C LYS A 343 -19.92 23.09 20.30
N GLU A 344 -19.66 21.86 20.73
CA GLU A 344 -19.02 21.57 22.02
C GLU A 344 -17.49 21.58 21.91
N VAL A 345 -16.96 21.06 20.81
CA VAL A 345 -15.51 20.89 20.61
C VAL A 345 -14.80 22.20 20.24
N GLU A 346 -15.39 23.01 19.36
CA GLU A 346 -14.74 24.24 18.86
C GLU A 346 -14.38 25.22 20.00
N PRO A 347 -15.27 25.56 20.96
CA PRO A 347 -14.92 26.46 22.06
C PRO A 347 -13.78 25.92 22.92
N ARG A 348 -13.70 24.60 23.13
CA ARG A 348 -12.62 23.95 23.89
C ARG A 348 -11.29 24.06 23.15
N ILE A 349 -11.27 23.74 21.85
CA ILE A 349 -10.06 23.88 21.01
C ILE A 349 -9.60 25.34 20.95
N ARG A 350 -10.52 26.31 20.86
CA ARG A 350 -10.19 27.74 20.83
C ARG A 350 -9.59 28.22 22.16
N LYS A 351 -10.09 27.70 23.28
CA LYS A 351 -9.51 27.96 24.62
C LYS A 351 -8.09 27.40 24.72
N ILE A 352 -7.86 26.18 24.23
CA ILE A 352 -6.53 25.56 24.17
C ILE A 352 -5.60 26.42 23.32
N PHE A 353 -6.02 26.80 22.10
CA PHE A 353 -5.21 27.64 21.19
C PHE A 353 -4.78 28.97 21.82
N SER A 354 -5.59 29.53 22.72
CA SER A 354 -5.31 30.80 23.41
C SER A 354 -4.54 30.64 24.73
N SER A 355 -4.25 29.40 25.16
CA SER A 355 -3.56 29.13 26.41
C SER A 355 -2.04 29.12 26.24
N SER A 356 -1.30 29.24 27.35
CA SER A 356 0.15 29.04 27.37
C SER A 356 0.57 27.63 26.97
N ASP A 357 -0.33 26.66 27.15
CA ASP A 357 -0.03 25.23 26.95
C ASP A 357 0.05 24.89 25.46
N PHE A 358 -0.65 25.66 24.61
CA PHE A 358 -0.56 25.52 23.16
C PHE A 358 0.88 25.63 22.67
N GLU A 359 1.67 26.55 23.23
CA GLU A 359 3.06 26.75 22.81
C GLU A 359 3.99 25.59 23.21
N GLN A 360 3.55 24.72 24.13
CA GLN A 360 4.31 23.55 24.55
C GLN A 360 3.98 22.29 23.73
N LEU A 361 2.92 22.33 22.91
CA LEU A 361 2.55 21.21 22.03
C LEU A 361 3.59 20.99 20.92
N ASP A 362 3.68 19.75 20.43
CA ASP A 362 4.48 19.46 19.26
C ASP A 362 3.90 20.10 17.98
N ASP A 363 4.76 20.25 16.97
CA ASP A 363 4.41 20.94 15.72
C ASP A 363 3.20 20.33 15.00
N ARG A 364 3.00 19.00 15.11
CA ARG A 364 1.89 18.32 14.44
C ARG A 364 0.57 18.63 15.14
N LYS A 365 0.53 18.61 16.48
CA LYS A 365 -0.66 19.01 17.25
C LYS A 365 -0.99 20.49 17.05
N LYS A 366 0.02 21.37 17.06
CA LYS A 366 -0.16 22.80 16.75
C LYS A 366 -0.77 23.01 15.36
N LEU A 367 -0.24 22.30 14.37
CA LEU A 367 -0.73 22.34 12.99
C LEU A 367 -2.17 21.83 12.90
N ALA A 368 -2.53 20.75 13.60
CA ALA A 368 -3.89 20.22 13.61
C ALA A 368 -4.90 21.21 14.17
N ILE A 369 -4.59 21.82 15.33
CA ILE A 369 -5.45 22.82 15.98
C ILE A 369 -5.67 24.04 15.08
N ARG A 370 -4.59 24.59 14.51
CA ARG A 370 -4.67 25.72 13.58
C ARG A 370 -5.53 25.36 12.37
N THR A 371 -5.24 24.22 11.75
CA THR A 371 -5.98 23.73 10.57
C THR A 371 -7.47 23.53 10.88
N PHE A 372 -7.81 22.97 12.04
CA PHE A 372 -9.19 22.75 12.47
C PHE A 372 -9.95 24.06 12.59
N LEU A 373 -9.40 25.02 13.34
CA LEU A 373 -10.03 26.33 13.56
C LEU A 373 -10.12 27.15 12.26
N ASP A 374 -9.06 27.14 11.43
CA ASP A 374 -9.07 27.79 10.12
C ASP A 374 -10.12 27.20 9.18
N THR A 375 -10.39 25.90 9.26
CA THR A 375 -11.44 25.28 8.46
C THR A 375 -12.84 25.66 8.95
N ILE A 376 -13.00 25.97 10.24
CA ILE A 376 -14.30 26.39 10.81
C ILE A 376 -14.65 27.83 10.44
N ASP A 377 -13.75 28.78 10.68
CA ASP A 377 -14.07 30.21 10.50
C ASP A 377 -13.04 31.03 9.72
N GLY A 378 -11.87 30.46 9.41
CA GLY A 378 -10.79 31.11 8.66
C GLY A 378 -10.23 32.37 9.33
N LYS A 379 -10.42 32.53 10.65
CA LYS A 379 -10.03 33.75 11.39
C LYS A 379 -8.62 33.71 11.97
N ILE A 380 -7.86 32.62 11.80
CA ILE A 380 -6.44 32.57 12.18
C ILE A 380 -5.61 33.01 10.97
N LYS A 381 -5.62 34.31 10.70
CA LYS A 381 -4.69 34.94 9.75
C LYS A 381 -3.59 35.68 10.46
#